data_AF-A0A507EYG0-F1
#
_entry.id   AF-A0A507EYG0-F1
#
_cell.length_a   1.000
_cell.length_b   1.000
_cell.length_c   1.000
_cell.angle_alpha   90.00
_cell.angle_beta   90.00
_cell.angle_gamma   90.00
#
_symmetry.space_group_name_H-M   'P 1'
#
loop_
_entity.id
_entity.type
_entity.pdbx_description
1 polymer ?
#
loop_
_entity_poly.entity_id
_entity_poly.type
_entity_poly.pdbx_seq_one_letter_code
_entity_poly.pdbx_strand_id
1 'polypeptide(L)'
;MAWNWNTFDWDNTTHRFVALCYLADMIMWLYRLAMRFQLLPKSEPYPLIRKKFATTILRGIVLALHIGSGLTEIALGFAAFFTGNATLAKIIAAAAILLHVPTSMFMTPHVYGARRLMRPAYMIIMFFHAYSAVNLWLNPTSTEWLVSTISVLHTYIWVRIFYFIFARTQTLPSGTYTLSVLVAGYVTLPYFPRNVAKYSTDLLCTTFLMLYMTVEYLVYKHIFKYTGKKLASTEIDIDVADHELVVKHQIRRGDNHDVITIETITVK
;
A
#
# COMPACT_ATOMS: atom_id res chain seq x y z
N MET A 1 13.76 -22.59 22.12
CA MET A 1 12.63 -21.66 21.88
C MET A 1 11.43 -22.54 21.55
N ALA A 2 10.46 -22.65 22.47
CA ALA A 2 9.26 -23.46 22.22
C ALA A 2 8.19 -22.57 21.58
N TRP A 3 7.60 -23.03 20.47
CA TRP A 3 6.50 -22.35 19.81
C TRP A 3 5.23 -22.54 20.65
N ASN A 4 4.62 -21.44 21.10
CA ASN A 4 3.40 -21.51 21.91
C ASN A 4 2.18 -21.19 21.06
N TRP A 5 1.52 -22.20 20.52
CA TRP A 5 0.29 -22.03 19.74
C TRP A 5 -0.90 -21.54 20.58
N ASN A 6 -0.83 -21.68 21.91
CA ASN A 6 -1.89 -21.22 22.81
C ASN A 6 -1.96 -19.68 22.89
N THR A 7 -0.96 -18.95 22.37
CA THR A 7 -1.06 -17.48 22.24
C THR A 7 -1.96 -17.07 21.08
N PHE A 8 -2.25 -17.97 20.14
CA PHE A 8 -3.15 -17.69 19.02
C PHE A 8 -4.60 -17.98 19.41
N ASP A 9 -5.29 -16.95 19.87
CA ASP A 9 -6.74 -16.94 20.05
C ASP A 9 -7.49 -16.83 18.70
N TRP A 10 -8.20 -17.88 18.29
CA TRP A 10 -9.02 -17.91 17.07
C TRP A 10 -10.31 -17.08 17.19
N ASP A 11 -10.81 -16.83 18.39
CA ASP A 11 -12.00 -16.00 18.61
C ASP A 11 -11.63 -14.52 18.48
N ASN A 12 -10.36 -14.16 18.73
CA ASN A 12 -9.85 -12.82 18.51
C ASN A 12 -9.76 -12.45 17.02
N THR A 13 -10.53 -11.45 16.61
CA THR A 13 -10.57 -10.95 15.22
C THR A 13 -9.21 -10.46 14.71
N THR A 14 -8.39 -9.91 15.61
CA THR A 14 -7.09 -9.31 15.28
C THR A 14 -6.06 -10.40 14.98
N HIS A 15 -6.09 -11.51 15.72
CA HIS A 15 -5.24 -12.68 15.45
C HIS A 15 -5.59 -13.34 14.12
N ARG A 16 -6.89 -13.56 13.85
CA ARG A 16 -7.37 -14.08 12.57
C ARG A 16 -6.92 -13.21 11.39
N PHE A 17 -6.97 -11.89 11.54
CA PHE A 17 -6.52 -10.96 10.51
C PHE A 17 -5.01 -11.05 10.27
N VAL A 18 -4.19 -11.15 11.33
CA VAL A 18 -2.74 -11.38 11.19
C VAL A 18 -2.47 -12.68 10.44
N ALA A 19 -3.12 -13.77 10.81
CA ALA A 19 -2.96 -15.04 10.11
C ALA A 19 -3.33 -14.92 8.63
N LEU A 20 -4.42 -14.22 8.30
CA LEU A 20 -4.83 -13.93 6.93
C LEU A 20 -3.77 -13.12 6.18
N CYS A 21 -3.15 -12.13 6.82
CA CYS A 21 -2.08 -11.33 6.24
C CYS A 21 -0.84 -12.18 5.89
N TYR A 22 -0.40 -13.04 6.81
CA TYR A 22 0.72 -13.96 6.54
C TYR A 22 0.39 -14.98 5.44
N LEU A 23 -0.84 -15.51 5.43
CA LEU A 23 -1.30 -16.41 4.37
C LEU A 23 -1.30 -15.70 3.01
N ALA A 24 -1.81 -14.47 2.96
CA ALA A 24 -1.80 -13.62 1.78
C ALA A 24 -0.38 -13.37 1.26
N ASP A 25 0.57 -13.08 2.16
CA ASP A 25 1.98 -12.92 1.81
C ASP A 25 2.58 -14.21 1.26
N MET A 26 2.33 -15.35 1.90
CA MET A 26 2.79 -16.66 1.43
C MET A 26 2.24 -16.97 0.03
N ILE A 27 0.94 -16.81 -0.20
CA ILE A 27 0.31 -17.04 -1.51
C ILE A 27 0.95 -16.16 -2.58
N MET A 28 1.15 -14.88 -2.29
CA MET A 28 1.76 -13.94 -3.24
C MET A 28 3.23 -14.25 -3.50
N TRP A 29 3.96 -14.74 -2.49
CA TRP A 29 5.34 -15.23 -2.66
C TRP A 29 5.39 -16.48 -3.53
N LEU A 30 4.53 -17.47 -3.27
CA LEU A 30 4.43 -18.69 -4.09
C LEU A 30 4.04 -18.36 -5.53
N TYR A 31 3.08 -17.44 -5.73
CA TYR A 31 2.72 -16.95 -7.05
C TYR A 31 3.92 -16.31 -7.77
N ARG A 32 4.68 -15.44 -7.09
CA ARG A 32 5.90 -14.82 -7.65
C ARG A 32 6.98 -15.85 -7.96
N LEU A 33 7.14 -16.86 -7.12
CA LEU A 33 8.09 -17.95 -7.30
C LEU A 33 7.72 -18.78 -8.51
N ALA A 34 6.45 -19.19 -8.63
CA ALA A 34 5.92 -19.92 -9.77
C ALA A 34 6.09 -19.13 -11.08
N MET A 35 5.82 -17.82 -11.07
CA MET A 35 6.07 -16.94 -12.21
C MET A 35 7.57 -16.83 -12.57
N ARG A 36 8.47 -16.79 -11.58
CA ARG A 36 9.92 -16.76 -11.79
C ARG A 36 10.44 -18.04 -12.44
N PHE A 37 9.90 -19.18 -12.03
CA PHE A 37 10.20 -20.49 -12.62
C PHE A 37 9.34 -20.83 -13.84
N GLN A 38 8.56 -19.87 -14.36
CA GLN A 38 7.73 -20.03 -15.56
C GLN A 38 6.69 -21.16 -15.45
N LEU A 39 6.31 -21.54 -14.23
CA LEU A 39 5.26 -22.54 -13.97
C LEU A 39 3.86 -22.00 -14.28
N LEU A 40 3.72 -20.68 -14.37
CA LEU A 40 2.50 -19.99 -14.76
C LEU A 40 2.78 -19.11 -16.00
N PRO A 41 1.82 -18.99 -16.94
CA PRO A 41 1.95 -18.10 -18.06
C PRO A 41 2.15 -16.67 -17.55
N LYS A 42 3.05 -15.93 -18.22
CA LYS A 42 3.31 -14.51 -17.89
C LYS A 42 2.02 -13.71 -18.12
N SER A 43 1.19 -13.58 -17.10
CA SER A 43 0.08 -12.64 -17.16
C SER A 43 0.64 -11.23 -16.93
N GLU A 44 0.79 -10.48 -18.02
CA GLU A 44 1.04 -9.04 -17.91
C GLU A 44 -0.21 -8.39 -17.30
N PRO A 45 -0.01 -7.64 -16.20
CA PRO A 45 0.20 -6.22 -16.40
C PRO A 45 1.25 -5.66 -15.44
N TYR A 46 2.53 -6.05 -15.54
CA TYR A 46 3.54 -5.50 -14.61
C TYR A 46 4.92 -5.23 -15.21
N PRO A 47 5.12 -4.00 -15.70
CA PRO A 47 6.44 -3.36 -15.62
C PRO A 47 6.43 -2.04 -14.81
N LEU A 48 5.29 -1.54 -14.34
CA LEU A 48 5.20 -0.15 -13.85
C LEU A 48 6.06 0.16 -12.61
N ILE A 49 6.19 -0.77 -11.65
CA ILE A 49 6.80 -0.48 -10.34
C ILE A 49 8.35 -0.46 -10.40
N ARG A 50 8.97 -1.24 -11.30
CA ARG A 50 10.41 -1.54 -11.21
C ARG A 50 11.31 -0.47 -11.85
N LYS A 51 10.80 0.36 -12.77
CA LYS A 51 11.65 1.30 -13.53
C LYS A 51 11.88 2.67 -12.85
N LYS A 52 11.00 3.13 -11.94
CA LYS A 52 11.06 4.51 -11.40
C LYS A 52 12.06 4.68 -10.26
N PHE A 53 12.18 3.70 -9.36
CA PHE A 53 13.04 3.78 -8.17
C PHE A 53 14.49 3.32 -8.42
N ALA A 54 14.76 2.59 -9.49
CA ALA A 54 16.12 2.18 -9.88
C ALA A 54 16.89 3.27 -10.67
N THR A 55 16.38 4.51 -10.68
CA THR A 55 16.91 5.59 -11.51
C THR A 55 18.19 6.22 -10.96
N THR A 56 18.47 6.09 -9.66
CA THR A 56 19.70 6.60 -9.03
C THR A 56 20.18 5.61 -7.97
N ILE A 57 21.50 5.58 -7.72
CA ILE A 57 22.13 4.71 -6.72
C ILE A 57 21.51 4.94 -5.33
N LEU A 58 21.33 6.20 -4.93
CA LEU A 58 20.70 6.55 -3.65
C LEU A 58 19.29 5.96 -3.52
N ARG A 59 18.45 6.09 -4.54
CA ARG A 59 17.09 5.50 -4.52
C ARG A 59 17.14 3.97 -4.46
N GLY A 60 18.13 3.36 -5.10
CA GLY A 60 18.38 1.91 -4.99
C GLY A 60 18.71 1.48 -3.56
N ILE A 61 19.61 2.21 -2.88
CA ILE A 61 19.98 1.94 -1.48
C ILE A 61 18.77 2.13 -0.56
N VAL A 62 18.05 3.25 -0.69
CA VAL A 62 16.85 3.52 0.12
C VAL A 62 15.79 2.45 -0.07
N LEU A 63 15.55 2.02 -1.31
CA LEU A 63 14.62 0.94 -1.61
C LEU A 63 15.07 -0.38 -0.98
N ALA A 64 16.37 -0.70 -1.03
CA ALA A 64 16.90 -1.91 -0.41
C ALA A 64 16.74 -1.88 1.12
N LEU A 65 17.02 -0.74 1.77
CA LEU A 65 16.82 -0.56 3.21
C LEU A 65 15.34 -0.67 3.59
N HIS A 66 14.45 -0.08 2.81
CA HIS A 66 13.01 -0.15 3.03
C HIS A 66 12.49 -1.60 2.93
N ILE A 67 12.86 -2.32 1.87
CA ILE A 67 12.47 -3.73 1.70
C ILE A 67 13.09 -4.59 2.80
N GLY A 68 14.38 -4.38 3.10
CA GLY A 68 15.09 -5.13 4.13
C GLY A 68 14.45 -4.96 5.51
N SER A 69 14.19 -3.73 5.92
CA SER A 69 13.52 -3.43 7.20
C SER A 69 12.10 -4.02 7.24
N GLY A 70 11.31 -3.88 6.18
CA GLY A 70 9.98 -4.51 6.11
C GLY A 70 10.02 -6.04 6.21
N LEU A 71 10.99 -6.70 5.57
CA LEU A 71 11.18 -8.15 5.70
C LEU A 71 11.58 -8.53 7.13
N THR A 72 12.44 -7.75 7.78
CA THR A 72 12.80 -7.94 9.19
C THR A 72 11.57 -7.85 10.08
N GLU A 73 10.73 -6.84 9.89
CA GLU A 73 9.50 -6.66 10.68
C GLU A 73 8.50 -7.80 10.48
N ILE A 74 8.30 -8.28 9.24
CA ILE A 74 7.38 -9.41 8.97
C ILE A 74 7.92 -10.70 9.57
N ALA A 75 9.20 -11.04 9.32
CA ALA A 75 9.79 -12.29 9.75
C ALA A 75 9.95 -12.36 11.27
N LEU A 76 10.51 -11.31 11.87
CA LEU A 76 10.66 -11.25 13.33
C LEU A 76 9.32 -11.02 14.01
N GLY A 77 8.37 -10.31 13.38
CA GLY A 77 7.01 -10.11 13.90
C GLY A 77 6.27 -11.42 14.08
N PHE A 78 6.39 -12.31 13.11
CA PHE A 78 5.84 -13.66 13.20
C PHE A 78 6.46 -14.42 14.38
N ALA A 79 7.79 -14.42 14.48
CA ALA A 79 8.49 -15.08 15.58
C ALA A 79 8.14 -14.46 16.95
N ALA A 80 8.09 -13.13 17.05
CA ALA A 80 7.75 -12.41 18.28
C ALA A 80 6.33 -12.75 18.75
N PHE A 81 5.37 -12.88 17.82
CA PHE A 81 3.99 -13.21 18.13
C PHE A 81 3.84 -14.58 18.80
N PHE A 82 4.51 -15.61 18.27
CA PHE A 82 4.41 -16.97 18.81
C PHE A 82 5.32 -17.24 20.01
N THR A 83 6.35 -16.41 20.22
CA THR A 83 7.32 -16.60 21.29
C THR A 83 7.10 -15.67 22.48
N GLY A 84 6.33 -14.59 22.29
CA GLY A 84 6.19 -13.53 23.29
C GLY A 84 7.52 -12.82 23.62
N ASN A 85 8.53 -12.93 22.75
CA ASN A 85 9.87 -12.43 23.06
C ASN A 85 9.96 -10.90 22.90
N ALA A 86 10.05 -10.21 24.04
CA ALA A 86 10.16 -8.74 24.10
C ALA A 86 11.38 -8.17 23.35
N THR A 87 12.49 -8.91 23.25
CA THR A 87 13.67 -8.46 22.51
C THR A 87 13.39 -8.41 21.01
N LEU A 88 12.68 -9.42 20.47
CA LEU A 88 12.28 -9.41 19.07
C LEU A 88 11.30 -8.26 18.78
N ALA A 89 10.34 -8.02 19.67
CA ALA A 89 9.43 -6.89 19.60
C ALA A 89 10.15 -5.54 19.53
N LYS A 90 11.19 -5.34 20.35
CA LYS A 90 12.03 -4.13 20.29
C LYS A 90 12.80 -4.00 18.99
N ILE A 91 13.35 -5.09 18.46
CA ILE A 91 14.07 -5.07 17.17
C ILE A 91 13.12 -4.66 16.03
N ILE A 92 11.89 -5.18 16.02
CA ILE A 92 10.85 -4.80 15.04
C ILE A 92 10.54 -3.31 15.16
N ALA A 93 10.26 -2.83 16.37
CA ALA A 93 9.97 -1.42 16.60
C ALA A 93 11.13 -0.50 16.16
N ALA A 94 12.38 -0.89 16.44
CA ALA A 94 13.55 -0.14 15.97
C ALA A 94 13.68 -0.17 14.44
N ALA A 95 13.48 -1.32 13.80
CA ALA A 95 13.49 -1.45 12.34
C ALA A 95 12.43 -0.54 11.70
N ALA A 96 11.22 -0.49 12.27
CA ALA A 96 10.15 0.37 11.81
C ALA A 96 10.52 1.86 11.93
N ILE A 97 10.95 2.32 13.12
CA ILE A 97 11.20 3.74 13.41
C ILE A 97 12.45 4.27 12.70
N LEU A 98 13.53 3.48 12.67
CA LEU A 98 14.84 3.95 12.20
C LEU A 98 15.05 3.72 10.70
N LEU A 99 14.38 2.73 10.11
CA LEU A 99 14.61 2.33 8.72
C LEU A 99 13.32 2.40 7.91
N HIS A 100 12.27 1.69 8.29
CA HIS A 100 11.09 1.54 7.44
C HIS A 100 10.36 2.86 7.22
N VAL A 101 9.98 3.55 8.30
CA VAL A 101 9.24 4.82 8.23
C VAL A 101 10.08 5.91 7.54
N PRO A 102 11.34 6.17 7.89
CA PRO A 102 12.14 7.20 7.23
C PRO A 102 12.35 6.94 5.74
N THR A 103 12.64 5.69 5.37
CA THR A 103 12.79 5.34 3.94
C THR A 103 11.47 5.46 3.19
N SER A 104 10.33 5.13 3.81
CA SER A 104 9.00 5.36 3.24
C SER A 104 8.71 6.83 3.02
N MET A 105 9.05 7.69 3.99
CA MET A 105 8.88 9.15 3.89
C MET A 105 9.69 9.71 2.72
N PHE A 106 10.95 9.27 2.58
CA PHE A 106 11.81 9.66 1.46
C PHE A 106 11.24 9.25 0.10
N MET A 107 10.60 8.08 0.02
CA MET A 107 10.01 7.57 -1.23
C MET A 107 8.62 8.16 -1.53
N THR A 108 7.93 8.73 -0.53
CA THR A 108 6.55 9.23 -0.64
C THR A 108 6.33 10.26 -1.75
N PRO A 109 7.24 11.22 -2.03
CA PRO A 109 7.08 12.14 -3.16
C PRO A 109 6.97 11.44 -4.53
N HIS A 110 7.43 10.20 -4.64
CA HIS A 110 7.55 9.45 -5.89
C HIS A 110 6.48 8.38 -6.09
N VAL A 111 5.50 8.27 -5.18
CA VAL A 111 4.40 7.30 -5.27
C VAL A 111 3.59 7.42 -6.57
N TYR A 112 2.95 6.32 -6.97
CA TYR A 112 2.08 6.26 -8.14
C TYR A 112 0.63 6.61 -7.79
N GLY A 113 -0.22 6.76 -8.82
CA GLY A 113 -1.64 7.07 -8.68
C GLY A 113 -1.90 8.57 -8.57
N ALA A 114 -3.06 8.93 -8.02
CA ALA A 114 -3.48 10.32 -7.83
C ALA A 114 -2.64 10.97 -6.71
N ARG A 115 -1.49 11.56 -7.05
CA ARG A 115 -0.45 11.98 -6.10
C ARG A 115 -0.96 12.88 -4.97
N ARG A 116 -1.88 13.79 -5.27
CA ARG A 116 -2.48 14.71 -4.28
C ARG A 116 -3.27 13.99 -3.20
N LEU A 117 -3.85 12.84 -3.49
CA LEU A 117 -4.50 11.99 -2.50
C LEU A 117 -3.49 11.02 -1.87
N MET A 118 -2.67 10.39 -2.71
CA MET A 118 -1.81 9.29 -2.29
C MET A 118 -0.78 9.76 -1.27
N ARG A 119 -0.16 10.94 -1.48
CA ARG A 119 0.83 11.47 -0.54
C ARG A 119 0.27 11.65 0.88
N PRO A 120 -0.82 12.42 1.13
CA PRO A 120 -1.36 12.56 2.48
C PRO A 120 -1.85 11.22 3.05
N ALA A 121 -2.45 10.35 2.23
CA ALA A 121 -2.85 9.02 2.69
C ALA A 121 -1.63 8.19 3.17
N TYR A 122 -0.54 8.17 2.41
CA TYR A 122 0.71 7.53 2.84
C TYR A 122 1.28 8.15 4.12
N MET A 123 1.23 9.48 4.26
CA MET A 123 1.68 10.15 5.49
C MET A 123 0.89 9.69 6.71
N ILE A 124 -0.43 9.51 6.58
CA ILE A 124 -1.29 9.00 7.66
C ILE A 124 -0.91 7.56 8.01
N ILE A 125 -0.75 6.68 7.02
CA ILE A 125 -0.32 5.29 7.24
C ILE A 125 1.06 5.24 7.93
N MET A 126 2.02 6.05 7.47
CA MET A 126 3.35 6.12 8.06
C MET A 126 3.31 6.63 9.51
N PHE A 127 2.45 7.62 9.80
CA PHE A 127 2.23 8.10 11.16
C PHE A 127 1.70 6.98 12.06
N PHE A 128 0.67 6.26 11.62
CA PHE A 128 0.12 5.12 12.38
C PHE A 128 1.17 4.03 12.59
N HIS A 129 1.96 3.72 11.57
CA HIS A 129 3.03 2.73 11.69
C HIS A 129 4.08 3.16 12.73
N ALA A 130 4.55 4.41 12.66
CA ALA A 130 5.50 4.96 13.63
C ALA A 130 4.91 4.98 15.04
N TYR A 131 3.65 5.40 15.19
CA TYR A 131 2.97 5.43 16.48
C TYR A 131 2.84 4.02 17.09
N SER A 132 2.43 3.01 16.32
CA SER A 132 2.38 1.63 16.79
C SER A 132 3.77 1.12 17.19
N ALA A 133 4.80 1.41 16.38
CA ALA A 133 6.16 1.00 16.67
C ALA A 133 6.72 1.66 17.94
N VAL A 134 6.45 2.95 18.18
CA VAL A 134 6.84 3.64 19.40
C VAL A 134 6.16 3.01 20.62
N ASN A 135 4.87 2.73 20.54
CA ASN A 135 4.16 2.09 21.65
C ASN A 135 4.61 0.64 21.87
N LEU A 136 4.96 -0.09 20.81
CA LEU A 136 5.57 -1.42 20.90
C LEU A 136 6.96 -1.35 21.56
N TRP A 137 7.75 -0.33 21.26
CA TRP A 137 9.05 -0.12 21.90
C TRP A 137 8.89 0.10 23.42
N LEU A 138 7.91 0.91 23.81
CA LEU A 138 7.60 1.21 25.21
C LEU A 138 6.95 0.01 25.93
N ASN A 139 6.14 -0.78 25.21
CA ASN A 139 5.39 -1.93 25.74
C ASN A 139 5.67 -3.21 24.93
N PRO A 140 6.90 -3.75 24.97
CA PRO A 140 7.36 -4.80 24.06
C PRO A 140 6.71 -6.17 24.29
N THR A 141 6.00 -6.35 25.40
CA THR A 141 5.22 -7.56 25.71
C THR A 141 3.77 -7.46 25.25
N SER A 142 3.34 -6.31 24.72
CA SER A 142 1.96 -6.12 24.26
C SER A 142 1.74 -6.73 22.89
N THR A 143 0.96 -7.81 22.85
CA THR A 143 0.50 -8.43 21.60
C THR A 143 -0.31 -7.46 20.74
N GLU A 144 -1.08 -6.56 21.36
CA GLU A 144 -1.89 -5.57 20.62
C GLU A 144 -1.00 -4.64 19.80
N TRP A 145 0.02 -4.03 20.42
CA TRP A 145 0.95 -3.13 19.72
C TRP A 145 1.81 -3.87 18.68
N LEU A 146 2.18 -5.13 18.97
CA LEU A 146 2.91 -5.97 18.02
C LEU A 146 2.07 -6.21 16.77
N VAL A 147 0.83 -6.67 16.95
CA VAL A 147 -0.08 -6.92 15.85
C VAL A 147 -0.33 -5.64 15.07
N SER A 148 -0.66 -4.53 15.72
CA SER A 148 -0.93 -3.29 15.00
C SER A 148 0.27 -2.77 14.21
N THR A 149 1.50 -2.94 14.72
CA THR A 149 2.73 -2.61 13.97
C THR A 149 2.82 -3.44 12.69
N ILE A 150 2.61 -4.77 12.81
CA ILE A 150 2.67 -5.71 11.70
C ILE A 150 1.52 -5.52 10.70
N SER A 151 0.29 -5.28 11.17
CA SER A 151 -0.90 -5.11 10.33
C SER A 151 -0.79 -3.87 9.43
N VAL A 152 -0.27 -2.76 9.94
CA VAL A 152 -0.06 -1.55 9.13
C VAL A 152 0.93 -1.83 8.00
N LEU A 153 2.02 -2.55 8.28
CA LEU A 153 3.00 -2.96 7.27
C LEU A 153 2.39 -3.85 6.17
N HIS A 154 1.48 -4.77 6.54
CA HIS A 154 0.78 -5.63 5.59
C HIS A 154 -0.22 -4.88 4.69
N THR A 155 -0.47 -3.58 4.88
CA THR A 155 -1.24 -2.78 3.91
C THR A 155 -0.70 -2.99 2.50
N TYR A 156 0.63 -3.08 2.35
CA TYR A 156 1.26 -3.27 1.05
C TYR A 156 0.89 -4.60 0.34
N ILE A 157 0.70 -5.70 1.08
CA ILE A 157 0.28 -6.96 0.45
C ILE A 157 -1.15 -6.87 -0.08
N TRP A 158 -2.03 -6.22 0.68
CA TRP A 158 -3.40 -5.95 0.27
C TRP A 158 -3.46 -5.06 -0.97
N VAL A 159 -2.59 -4.05 -1.08
CA VAL A 159 -2.49 -3.23 -2.31
C VAL A 159 -2.22 -4.12 -3.53
N ARG A 160 -1.32 -5.10 -3.41
CA ARG A 160 -0.97 -5.98 -4.54
C ARG A 160 -2.13 -6.90 -4.92
N ILE A 161 -2.83 -7.45 -3.93
CA ILE A 161 -3.99 -8.31 -4.14
C ILE A 161 -5.10 -7.53 -4.83
N PHE A 162 -5.48 -6.37 -4.29
CA PHE A 162 -6.53 -5.54 -4.88
C PHE A 162 -6.15 -5.01 -6.25
N TYR A 163 -4.89 -4.66 -6.47
CA TYR A 163 -4.43 -4.27 -7.81
C TYR A 163 -4.63 -5.40 -8.80
N PHE A 164 -4.24 -6.63 -8.43
CA PHE A 164 -4.44 -7.78 -9.30
C PHE A 164 -5.92 -8.00 -9.61
N ILE A 165 -6.79 -7.96 -8.60
CA ILE A 165 -8.24 -8.11 -8.76
C ILE A 165 -8.79 -7.02 -9.69
N PHE A 166 -8.57 -5.74 -9.38
CA PHE A 166 -9.11 -4.62 -10.14
C PHE A 166 -8.54 -4.50 -11.55
N ALA A 167 -7.27 -4.85 -11.75
CA ALA A 167 -6.68 -4.92 -13.08
C ALA A 167 -7.32 -6.05 -13.92
N ARG A 168 -7.67 -7.18 -13.31
CA ARG A 168 -8.35 -8.29 -14.01
C ARG A 168 -9.81 -7.99 -14.32
N THR A 169 -10.52 -7.38 -13.38
CA THR A 169 -11.94 -7.02 -13.55
C THR A 169 -12.14 -5.73 -14.34
N GLN A 170 -11.06 -5.02 -14.69
CA GLN A 170 -11.10 -3.69 -15.32
C GLN A 170 -11.93 -2.69 -14.51
N THR A 171 -11.89 -2.81 -13.18
CA THR A 171 -12.57 -1.89 -12.27
C THR A 171 -11.75 -0.61 -12.15
N LEU A 172 -12.25 0.49 -12.73
CA LEU A 172 -11.57 1.78 -12.81
C LEU A 172 -10.13 1.65 -13.37
N PRO A 173 -9.94 1.25 -14.63
CA PRO A 173 -8.61 0.90 -15.18
C PRO A 173 -7.56 1.99 -14.99
N SER A 174 -7.98 3.24 -15.14
CA SER A 174 -7.18 4.45 -15.02
C SER A 174 -6.88 4.88 -13.57
N GLY A 175 -7.61 4.35 -12.59
CA GLY A 175 -7.45 4.58 -11.16
C GLY A 175 -7.06 3.34 -10.35
N THR A 176 -6.80 2.20 -11.02
CA THR A 176 -6.59 0.87 -10.41
C THR A 176 -5.67 0.91 -9.20
N TYR A 177 -4.50 1.57 -9.32
CA TYR A 177 -3.53 1.64 -8.23
C TYR A 177 -4.07 2.41 -7.02
N THR A 178 -4.61 3.61 -7.24
CA THR A 178 -5.17 4.44 -6.17
C THR A 178 -6.31 3.71 -5.46
N LEU A 179 -7.23 3.10 -6.21
CA LEU A 179 -8.32 2.29 -5.68
C LEU A 179 -7.80 1.14 -4.82
N SER A 180 -6.76 0.45 -5.28
CA SER A 180 -6.16 -0.67 -4.54
C SER A 180 -5.56 -0.23 -3.21
N VAL A 181 -4.89 0.93 -3.18
CA VAL A 181 -4.31 1.47 -1.94
C VAL A 181 -5.39 1.86 -0.95
N LEU A 182 -6.46 2.47 -1.43
CA LEU A 182 -7.57 2.85 -0.59
C LEU A 182 -8.24 1.64 0.04
N VAL A 183 -8.64 0.66 -0.79
CA VAL A 183 -9.30 -0.55 -0.30
C VAL A 183 -8.37 -1.34 0.63
N ALA A 184 -7.06 -1.35 0.36
CA ALA A 184 -6.08 -1.93 1.28
C ALA A 184 -6.08 -1.22 2.65
N GLY A 185 -6.03 0.11 2.66
CA GLY A 185 -6.10 0.90 3.90
C GLY A 185 -7.40 0.67 4.66
N TYR A 186 -8.53 0.55 3.97
CA TYR A 186 -9.83 0.21 4.57
C TYR A 186 -9.80 -1.13 5.30
N VAL A 187 -9.12 -2.13 4.72
CA VAL A 187 -9.02 -3.47 5.30
C VAL A 187 -8.04 -3.52 6.46
N THR A 188 -6.95 -2.76 6.44
CA THR A 188 -5.90 -2.84 7.48
C THR A 188 -6.10 -1.91 8.67
N LEU A 189 -6.61 -0.69 8.45
CA LEU A 189 -6.71 0.32 9.50
C LEU A 189 -7.68 -0.01 10.66
N PRO A 190 -8.76 -0.78 10.49
CA PRO A 190 -9.60 -1.23 11.60
C PRO A 190 -8.89 -2.07 12.66
N TYR A 191 -7.73 -2.65 12.32
CA TYR A 191 -6.92 -3.49 13.20
C TYR A 191 -5.81 -2.72 13.93
N PHE A 192 -5.81 -1.39 13.79
CA PHE A 192 -5.11 -0.50 14.69
C PHE A 192 -5.70 -0.59 16.11
N PRO A 193 -4.93 -0.39 17.20
CA PRO A 193 -5.35 -0.70 18.56
C PRO A 193 -6.68 -0.03 18.90
N ARG A 194 -7.65 -0.84 19.32
CA ARG A 194 -9.03 -0.38 19.55
C ARG A 194 -9.15 0.63 20.69
N ASN A 195 -8.11 0.72 21.51
CA ASN A 195 -8.03 1.60 22.68
C ASN A 195 -7.87 3.09 22.34
N VAL A 196 -7.50 3.45 21.11
CA VAL A 196 -7.33 4.87 20.69
C VAL A 196 -8.56 5.40 19.93
N ALA A 197 -9.36 4.52 19.31
CA ALA A 197 -10.40 4.94 18.37
C ALA A 197 -11.47 3.85 18.17
N LYS A 198 -12.18 3.46 19.23
CA LYS A 198 -13.16 2.34 19.20
C LYS A 198 -14.27 2.45 18.15
N TYR A 199 -14.50 3.65 17.60
CA TYR A 199 -15.49 3.93 16.55
C TYR A 199 -15.02 4.95 15.49
N SER A 200 -13.93 5.69 15.73
CA SER A 200 -13.55 6.82 14.87
C SER A 200 -12.66 6.42 13.71
N THR A 201 -11.79 5.41 13.82
CA THR A 201 -10.90 4.98 12.72
C THR A 201 -11.65 4.27 11.60
N ASP A 202 -12.57 3.35 11.92
CA ASP A 202 -13.39 2.67 10.90
C ASP A 202 -14.26 3.68 10.17
N LEU A 203 -14.91 4.59 10.90
CA LEU A 203 -15.73 5.65 10.32
C LEU A 203 -14.87 6.62 9.50
N LEU A 204 -13.71 7.07 10.00
CA LEU A 204 -12.80 7.96 9.25
C LEU A 204 -12.28 7.31 7.97
N CYS A 205 -11.87 6.04 8.04
CA CYS A 205 -11.39 5.29 6.88
C CYS A 205 -12.51 5.07 5.88
N THR A 206 -13.70 4.67 6.35
CA THR A 206 -14.90 4.50 5.51
C THR A 206 -15.30 5.82 4.87
N THR A 207 -15.40 6.90 5.65
CA THR A 207 -15.75 8.24 5.16
C THR A 207 -14.73 8.74 4.16
N PHE A 208 -13.43 8.58 4.42
CA PHE A 208 -12.37 8.95 3.48
C PHE A 208 -12.45 8.14 2.18
N LEU A 209 -12.67 6.82 2.28
CA LEU A 209 -12.83 5.93 1.13
C LEU A 209 -14.03 6.34 0.27
N MET A 210 -15.18 6.52 0.92
CA MET A 210 -16.44 6.87 0.28
C MET A 210 -16.39 8.26 -0.33
N LEU A 211 -15.77 9.24 0.36
CA LEU A 211 -15.54 10.57 -0.16
C LEU A 211 -14.64 10.51 -1.39
N TYR A 212 -13.55 9.74 -1.36
CA TYR A 212 -12.69 9.57 -2.53
C TYR A 212 -13.42 8.92 -3.70
N MET A 213 -14.10 7.79 -3.46
CA MET A 213 -14.86 7.09 -4.50
C MET A 213 -15.92 8.01 -5.11
N THR A 214 -16.52 8.87 -4.29
CA THR A 214 -17.49 9.88 -4.74
C THR A 214 -16.80 10.96 -5.56
N VAL A 215 -15.68 11.53 -5.10
CA VAL A 215 -14.94 12.58 -5.83
C VAL A 215 -14.45 12.04 -7.16
N GLU A 216 -13.83 10.86 -7.22
CA GLU A 216 -13.39 10.28 -8.48
C GLU A 216 -14.57 9.90 -9.38
N TYR A 217 -15.62 9.29 -8.85
CA TYR A 217 -16.82 9.04 -9.66
C TYR A 217 -17.36 10.33 -10.26
N LEU A 218 -17.42 11.41 -9.49
CA LEU A 218 -17.89 12.72 -9.96
C LEU A 218 -16.93 13.35 -10.98
N VAL A 219 -15.62 13.27 -10.77
CA VAL A 219 -14.60 13.77 -11.70
C VAL A 219 -14.60 12.97 -13.00
N TYR A 220 -14.61 11.63 -12.93
CA TYR A 220 -14.73 10.75 -14.10
C TYR A 220 -16.03 11.03 -14.84
N LYS A 221 -17.17 11.09 -14.14
CA LYS A 221 -18.46 11.38 -14.75
C LYS A 221 -18.47 12.77 -15.39
N HIS A 222 -17.87 13.77 -14.75
CA HIS A 222 -17.77 15.11 -15.29
C HIS A 222 -16.89 15.13 -16.56
N ILE A 223 -15.68 14.58 -16.50
CA ILE A 223 -14.78 14.52 -17.66
C ILE A 223 -15.42 13.74 -18.81
N PHE A 224 -16.02 12.58 -18.55
CA PHE A 224 -16.71 11.81 -19.59
C PHE A 224 -17.90 12.57 -20.19
N LYS A 225 -18.70 13.24 -19.36
CA LYS A 225 -19.87 14.01 -19.80
C LYS A 225 -19.51 15.21 -20.67
N TYR A 226 -18.39 15.89 -20.39
CA TYR A 226 -18.01 17.12 -21.08
C TYR A 226 -17.00 16.92 -22.23
N THR A 227 -16.19 15.87 -22.22
CA THR A 227 -15.14 15.69 -23.24
C THR A 227 -15.45 14.61 -24.28
N GLY A 228 -16.40 13.71 -24.02
CA GLY A 228 -16.74 12.59 -24.93
C GLY A 228 -15.60 11.60 -25.18
N LYS A 229 -14.46 11.72 -24.50
CA LYS A 229 -13.26 10.90 -24.69
C LYS A 229 -13.13 9.84 -23.59
N LYS A 230 -12.76 8.61 -23.98
CA LYS A 230 -12.37 7.53 -23.05
C LYS A 230 -10.95 7.76 -22.54
N LEU A 231 -10.80 7.93 -21.23
CA LEU A 231 -9.51 8.05 -20.54
C LEU A 231 -8.73 6.73 -20.57
N ALA A 232 -7.58 6.69 -21.26
CA ALA A 232 -6.77 5.47 -21.42
C ALA A 232 -5.77 5.23 -20.27
N SER A 233 -5.27 6.30 -19.63
CA SER A 233 -4.59 6.25 -18.34
C SER A 233 -4.47 7.68 -17.80
N THR A 234 -4.52 7.83 -16.48
CA THR A 234 -4.42 9.13 -15.83
C THR A 234 -3.39 9.09 -14.73
N GLU A 235 -2.22 9.65 -14.99
CA GLU A 235 -1.53 10.35 -13.93
C GLU A 235 -2.22 11.71 -13.83
N ILE A 236 -3.21 11.84 -12.93
CA ILE A 236 -3.79 13.13 -12.58
C ILE A 236 -2.75 13.83 -11.71
N ASP A 237 -1.96 14.71 -12.31
CA ASP A 237 -1.17 15.69 -11.59
C ASP A 237 -1.95 17.00 -11.69
N ILE A 238 -2.14 17.70 -10.59
CA ILE A 238 -2.70 19.05 -10.66
C ILE A 238 -1.52 19.94 -10.32
N ASP A 239 -1.15 20.80 -11.25
CA ASP A 239 0.02 21.64 -11.08
C ASP A 239 -0.21 22.60 -9.90
N VAL A 240 0.77 22.68 -9.01
CA VAL A 240 0.68 23.49 -7.79
C VAL A 240 0.97 24.94 -8.12
N ALA A 241 1.71 25.21 -9.20
CA ALA A 241 2.05 26.57 -9.63
C ALA A 241 0.84 27.35 -10.15
N ASP A 242 -0.04 26.70 -10.93
CA ASP A 242 -1.10 27.42 -11.68
C ASP A 242 -2.54 27.00 -11.32
N HIS A 243 -2.73 26.12 -10.32
CA HIS A 243 -4.03 25.52 -9.99
C HIS A 243 -4.72 24.80 -11.16
N GLU A 244 -3.97 24.48 -12.21
CA GLU A 244 -4.48 23.81 -13.40
C GLU A 244 -4.51 22.29 -13.23
N LEU A 245 -5.62 21.66 -13.63
CA LEU A 245 -5.70 20.20 -13.71
C LEU A 245 -4.91 19.75 -14.95
N VAL A 246 -3.78 19.08 -14.73
CA VAL A 246 -2.93 18.55 -15.80
C VAL A 246 -3.22 17.07 -15.99
N VAL A 247 -4.02 16.75 -17.00
CA VAL A 247 -4.29 15.37 -17.38
C VAL A 247 -3.24 14.95 -18.39
N LYS A 248 -2.29 14.10 -17.97
CA LYS A 248 -1.33 13.46 -18.87
C LYS A 248 -1.98 12.24 -19.52
N HIS A 249 -2.34 12.35 -20.79
CA HIS A 249 -2.91 11.25 -21.55
C HIS A 249 -1.81 10.54 -22.34
N GLN A 250 -1.69 9.21 -22.20
CA GLN A 250 -0.92 8.39 -23.15
C GLN A 250 -1.84 7.91 -24.26
N ILE A 251 -1.61 8.33 -25.50
CA ILE A 251 -2.32 7.79 -26.67
C ILE A 251 -1.45 6.69 -27.28
N ARG A 252 -1.93 5.44 -27.28
CA ARG A 252 -1.35 4.36 -28.09
C ARG A 252 -1.92 4.45 -29.50
N ARG A 253 -1.08 4.71 -30.49
CA ARG A 253 -1.48 4.79 -31.90
C ARG A 253 -1.16 3.46 -32.61
N GLY A 254 -2.16 2.59 -32.73
CA GLY A 254 -2.08 1.35 -33.52
C GLY A 254 -1.31 0.18 -32.88
N ASP A 255 -1.34 -0.97 -33.56
CA ASP A 255 -0.80 -2.26 -33.10
C ASP A 255 0.74 -2.33 -33.05
N ASN A 256 1.44 -1.28 -33.52
CA ASN A 256 2.89 -1.18 -33.46
C ASN A 256 3.32 -0.33 -32.25
N HIS A 257 4.14 -0.92 -31.39
CA HIS A 257 4.41 -0.54 -30.01
C HIS A 257 5.18 0.77 -29.73
N ASP A 258 5.35 1.72 -30.67
CA ASP A 258 6.47 2.68 -30.54
C ASP A 258 6.17 4.18 -30.48
N VAL A 259 4.91 4.64 -30.36
CA VAL A 259 4.65 6.07 -30.11
C VAL A 259 3.71 6.28 -28.93
N ILE A 260 4.29 6.72 -27.81
CA ILE A 260 3.56 7.24 -26.66
C ILE A 260 3.56 8.77 -26.79
N THR A 261 2.46 9.34 -27.25
CA THR A 261 2.25 10.79 -27.15
C THR A 261 1.71 11.09 -25.76
N ILE A 262 2.41 11.92 -24.97
CA ILE A 262 1.90 12.47 -23.72
C ILE A 262 1.24 13.80 -24.07
N GLU A 263 -0.08 13.82 -24.16
CA GLU A 263 -0.82 15.09 -24.25
C GLU A 263 -1.09 15.58 -22.83
N THR A 264 -0.65 16.80 -22.55
CA THR A 264 -0.96 17.54 -21.32
C THR A 264 -2.23 18.34 -21.61
N ILE A 265 -3.38 17.88 -21.11
CA ILE A 265 -4.60 18.69 -21.16
C ILE A 265 -4.63 19.54 -19.90
N THR A 266 -4.53 20.84 -20.11
CA THR A 266 -4.72 21.85 -19.09
C THR A 266 -6.20 22.22 -19.03
N VAL A 267 -6.88 21.90 -17.93
CA VAL A 267 -8.24 22.40 -17.67
C VAL A 267 -8.11 23.62 -16.75
N LYS A 268 -8.46 24.79 -17.29
CA LYS A 268 -8.64 26.05 -16.56
C LYS A 268 -10.06 26.15 -16.01
#